data_AF-A0A9E4HZY7-F1
#
_entry.id   AF-A0A9E4HZY7-F1
#
_cell.length_a   1.000
_cell.length_b   1.000
_cell.length_c   1.000
_cell.angle_alpha   90.00
_cell.angle_beta   90.00
_cell.angle_gamma   90.00
#
_symmetry.space_group_name_H-M   'P 1'
#
loop_
_entity.id
_entity.type
_entity.pdbx_description
1 polymer ?
#
loop_
_entity_poly.entity_id
_entity_poly.type
_entity_poly.pdbx_seq_one_letter_code
_entity_poly.pdbx_strand_id
1 'polypeptide(L)'
;METGIGGALIALVEDLLPGLLLLVAIACRLLALGLFLAGALRLVRTGTGTREHPAAGTAITFLAAAVLFGLPAWLDGAGDTLFGDARHAGVLGYASGGPDLTRLIEAVFAIVAVVGLAAFIRGVFVLRAAADNVPGASPATAAMHLIGGIAAWHMPALVGALQTTLGIHILDIS
;
A
#
# COMPACT_ATOMS: atom_id res chain seq x y z
N MET A 1 2.09 13.41 -33.01
CA MET A 1 2.42 12.77 -31.72
C MET A 1 3.81 13.25 -31.35
N GLU A 2 3.90 14.39 -30.67
CA GLU A 2 5.19 14.87 -30.20
C GLU A 2 5.69 13.93 -29.11
N THR A 3 6.87 13.35 -29.33
CA THR A 3 7.63 12.55 -28.38
C THR A 3 8.18 13.45 -27.27
N GLY A 4 7.29 14.05 -26.49
CA GLY A 4 7.63 14.75 -25.25
C GLY A 4 7.91 13.76 -24.13
N ILE A 5 8.69 14.19 -23.13
CA ILE A 5 9.00 13.40 -21.92
C ILE A 5 7.72 12.85 -21.26
N GLY A 6 6.62 13.61 -21.29
CA GLY A 6 5.33 13.18 -20.74
C GLY A 6 4.73 11.96 -21.46
N GLY A 7 4.78 11.93 -22.80
CA GLY A 7 4.29 10.79 -23.57
C GLY A 7 5.11 9.51 -23.33
N ALA A 8 6.44 9.66 -23.20
CA ALA A 8 7.32 8.54 -22.83
C ALA A 8 7.03 8.01 -21.42
N LEU A 9 6.72 8.90 -20.46
CA LEU A 9 6.38 8.51 -19.10
C LEU A 9 5.03 7.76 -19.03
N ILE A 10 4.02 8.24 -19.77
CA ILE A 10 2.71 7.57 -19.85
C ILE A 10 2.88 6.16 -20.42
N ALA A 11 3.56 6.03 -21.57
CA ALA A 11 3.79 4.73 -22.19
C ALA A 11 4.57 3.77 -21.27
N LEU A 12 5.60 4.28 -20.58
CA LEU A 12 6.36 3.49 -19.60
C LEU A 12 5.46 2.96 -18.47
N VAL A 13 4.57 3.79 -17.94
CA VAL A 13 3.67 3.39 -16.85
C VAL A 13 2.64 2.38 -17.35
N GLU A 14 2.00 2.63 -18.50
CA GLU A 14 0.99 1.72 -19.06
C GLU A 14 1.58 0.32 -19.36
N ASP A 15 2.82 0.25 -19.86
CA ASP A 15 3.47 -1.02 -20.17
C ASP A 15 4.03 -1.74 -18.91
N LEU A 16 4.61 -1.00 -17.96
CA LEU A 16 5.31 -1.59 -16.83
C LEU A 16 4.38 -1.92 -15.66
N LEU A 17 3.38 -1.10 -15.40
CA LEU A 17 2.57 -1.18 -14.19
C LEU A 17 1.80 -2.51 -14.06
N PRO A 18 1.13 -3.04 -15.10
CA PRO A 18 0.40 -4.31 -14.98
C PRO A 18 1.33 -5.48 -14.68
N GLY A 19 2.50 -5.53 -15.35
CA GLY A 19 3.51 -6.56 -15.12
C GLY A 19 4.12 -6.48 -13.73
N LEU A 20 4.40 -5.27 -13.25
CA LEU A 20 4.93 -5.03 -11.91
C LEU A 20 3.92 -5.45 -10.82
N LEU A 21 2.65 -5.06 -10.94
CA LEU A 21 1.61 -5.43 -9.99
C LEU A 21 1.39 -6.94 -9.94
N LEU A 22 1.46 -7.61 -11.10
CA LEU A 22 1.41 -9.07 -11.16
C LEU A 22 2.59 -9.72 -10.42
N LEU A 23 3.80 -9.23 -10.64
CA LEU A 23 5.01 -9.73 -9.99
C LEU A 23 4.95 -9.52 -8.47
N VAL A 24 4.52 -8.33 -8.03
CA VAL A 24 4.31 -8.04 -6.60
C VAL A 24 3.24 -8.95 -6.01
N ALA A 25 2.12 -9.17 -6.69
CA ALA A 25 1.05 -10.06 -6.21
C ALA A 25 1.55 -11.50 -6.04
N ILE A 26 2.32 -12.02 -6.99
CA ILE A 26 2.94 -13.35 -6.89
C ILE A 26 3.92 -13.40 -5.72
N ALA A 27 4.81 -12.41 -5.61
CA ALA A 27 5.78 -12.33 -4.52
C ALA A 27 5.10 -12.27 -3.15
N CYS A 28 4.04 -11.46 -3.00
CA CYS A 28 3.27 -11.36 -1.76
C CYS A 28 2.59 -12.68 -1.39
N ARG A 29 2.03 -13.41 -2.36
CA ARG A 29 1.44 -14.74 -2.09
C ARG A 29 2.49 -15.76 -1.62
N LEU A 30 3.68 -15.76 -2.24
CA LEU A 30 4.78 -16.62 -1.82
C LEU A 30 5.29 -16.26 -0.42
N LEU A 31 5.46 -14.97 -0.14
CA LEU A 31 5.86 -14.48 1.18
C LEU A 31 4.81 -14.78 2.25
N ALA A 32 3.52 -14.61 1.93
CA ALA A 32 2.41 -14.93 2.82
C ALA A 32 2.41 -16.42 3.19
N LEU A 33 2.62 -17.30 2.19
CA LEU A 33 2.75 -18.73 2.42
C LEU A 33 3.95 -19.03 3.32
N GLY A 34 5.12 -18.45 3.04
CA GLY A 34 6.32 -18.62 3.85
C GLY A 34 6.13 -18.18 5.32
N LEU A 35 5.49 -17.01 5.53
CA LEU A 35 5.15 -16.52 6.87
C LEU A 35 4.15 -17.41 7.59
N PHE A 36 3.14 -17.91 6.87
CA PHE A 36 2.16 -18.83 7.43
C PHE A 36 2.82 -20.12 7.93
N LEU A 37 3.69 -20.74 7.13
CA LEU A 37 4.46 -21.91 7.55
C LEU A 37 5.38 -21.59 8.73
N ALA A 38 6.08 -20.45 8.71
CA ALA A 38 6.93 -20.02 9.82
C ALA A 38 6.13 -19.82 11.12
N GLY A 39 4.92 -19.25 11.03
CA GLY A 39 3.98 -19.11 12.14
C GLY A 39 3.52 -20.47 12.68
N ALA A 40 3.16 -21.40 11.80
CA ALA A 40 2.75 -22.76 12.18
C ALA A 40 3.88 -23.53 12.88
N LEU A 41 5.11 -23.45 12.37
CA LEU A 41 6.29 -24.07 13.00
C LEU A 41 6.58 -23.46 14.37
N ARG A 42 6.43 -22.14 14.54
CA ARG A 42 6.55 -21.48 15.85
C ARG A 42 5.49 -21.98 16.83
N LEU A 43 4.25 -22.15 16.38
CA LEU A 43 3.13 -22.64 17.19
C LEU A 43 3.33 -24.08 17.68
N VAL A 44 3.84 -24.96 16.82
CA VAL A 44 4.15 -26.35 17.21
C VAL A 44 5.25 -26.38 18.28
N ARG A 45 6.28 -25.54 18.15
CA ARG A 45 7.40 -25.45 19.11
C ARG A 45 6.96 -24.91 20.47
N THR A 46 6.03 -23.96 20.52
CA THR A 46 5.51 -23.45 21.80
C THR A 46 4.64 -24.48 22.53
N GLY A 47 4.01 -25.41 21.82
CA GLY A 47 3.25 -26.52 22.41
C GLY A 47 4.10 -27.56 23.16
N THR A 48 5.39 -27.67 22.85
CA THR A 48 6.28 -28.69 23.42
C THR A 48 7.07 -28.25 24.67
N GLY A 49 6.75 -27.10 25.27
CA GLY A 49 7.16 -26.76 26.64
C GLY A 49 8.36 -25.81 26.82
N THR A 50 8.96 -25.28 25.75
CA THR A 50 9.97 -24.22 25.85
C THR A 50 9.32 -22.84 25.81
N ARG A 51 8.92 -22.33 26.99
CA ARG A 51 8.33 -21.00 27.20
C ARG A 51 9.35 -19.86 27.03
N GLU A 52 9.92 -19.69 25.84
CA GLU A 52 10.80 -18.55 25.56
C GLU A 52 10.34 -17.64 24.42
N HIS A 53 9.33 -18.04 23.63
CA HIS A 53 8.84 -17.19 22.53
C HIS A 53 7.58 -16.40 22.90
N PRO A 54 7.56 -15.07 22.69
CA PRO A 54 6.39 -14.24 22.96
C PRO A 54 5.22 -14.66 22.08
N ALA A 55 4.11 -15.07 22.71
CA ALA A 55 2.89 -15.49 22.01
C ALA A 55 2.38 -14.43 21.01
N ALA A 56 2.63 -13.15 21.32
CA ALA A 56 2.31 -12.01 20.45
C ALA A 56 3.01 -12.08 19.07
N GLY A 57 4.30 -12.44 19.03
CA GLY A 57 5.06 -12.54 17.76
C GLY A 57 4.52 -13.61 16.82
N THR A 58 3.98 -14.70 17.36
CA THR A 58 3.35 -15.77 16.57
C THR A 58 2.01 -15.30 15.99
N ALA A 59 1.16 -14.67 16.80
CA ALA A 59 -0.11 -14.11 16.34
C ALA A 59 0.08 -13.06 15.25
N ILE A 60 1.03 -12.14 15.43
CA ILE A 60 1.33 -11.09 14.43
C ILE A 60 1.93 -11.68 13.15
N THR A 61 2.67 -12.79 13.24
CA THR A 61 3.18 -13.48 12.03
C THR A 61 2.02 -14.06 11.20
N PHE A 62 1.00 -14.63 11.84
CA PHE A 62 -0.21 -15.08 11.14
C PHE A 62 -1.03 -13.91 10.57
N LEU A 63 -1.16 -12.82 11.34
CA LEU A 63 -1.82 -11.61 10.85
C LEU A 63 -1.09 -11.04 9.62
N ALA A 64 0.24 -10.95 9.65
CA ALA A 64 1.04 -10.51 8.52
C ALA A 64 0.86 -11.40 7.29
N ALA A 65 0.80 -12.73 7.47
CA ALA A 65 0.49 -13.67 6.40
C ALA A 65 -0.91 -13.43 5.81
N ALA A 66 -1.93 -13.26 6.66
CA ALA A 66 -3.30 -12.99 6.22
C ALA A 66 -3.41 -11.66 5.45
N VAL A 67 -2.75 -10.61 5.94
CA VAL A 67 -2.70 -9.30 5.28
C VAL A 67 -2.05 -9.40 3.90
N LEU A 68 -0.92 -10.10 3.78
CA LEU A 68 -0.25 -10.28 2.49
C LEU A 68 -1.05 -11.15 1.51
N PHE A 69 -1.81 -12.13 2.01
CA PHE A 69 -2.68 -12.97 1.17
C PHE A 69 -3.84 -12.16 0.59
N GLY A 70 -4.44 -11.30 1.41
CA GLY A 70 -5.55 -10.42 1.08
C GLY A 70 -5.12 -8.99 0.72
N LEU A 71 -3.89 -8.77 0.25
CA LEU A 71 -3.29 -7.43 0.15
C LEU A 71 -4.18 -6.41 -0.59
N PRO A 72 -4.79 -6.73 -1.75
CA PRO A 72 -5.69 -5.78 -2.42
C PRO A 72 -6.90 -5.42 -1.55
N ALA A 73 -7.56 -6.43 -0.97
CA ALA A 73 -8.73 -6.22 -0.12
C ALA A 73 -8.43 -5.39 1.14
N TRP A 74 -7.21 -5.53 1.69
CA TRP A 74 -6.77 -4.71 2.82
C TRP A 74 -6.52 -3.26 2.43
N LEU A 75 -5.88 -3.01 1.29
CA LEU A 75 -5.64 -1.65 0.79
C LEU A 75 -6.95 -0.95 0.42
N ASP A 76 -7.88 -1.67 -0.19
CA ASP A 76 -9.20 -1.15 -0.52
C ASP A 76 -9.99 -0.88 0.76
N GLY A 77 -10.19 -1.87 1.63
CA GLY A 77 -10.96 -1.70 2.86
C GLY A 77 -10.38 -0.65 3.82
N ALA A 78 -9.05 -0.51 3.88
CA ALA A 78 -8.42 0.56 4.65
C ALA A 78 -8.59 1.93 3.98
N GLY A 79 -8.58 1.99 2.65
CA GLY A 79 -8.95 3.18 1.89
C GLY A 79 -10.38 3.63 2.20
N ASP A 80 -11.34 2.70 2.24
CA ASP A 80 -12.74 2.97 2.58
C ASP A 80 -12.88 3.54 3.99
N THR A 81 -12.07 3.01 4.91
CA THR A 81 -12.06 3.46 6.29
C THR A 81 -11.46 4.87 6.44
N LEU A 82 -10.42 5.21 5.66
CA LEU A 82 -9.72 6.49 5.76
C LEU A 82 -10.39 7.60 4.93
N PHE A 83 -10.90 7.27 3.75
CA PHE A 83 -11.38 8.24 2.77
C PHE A 83 -12.88 8.11 2.48
N GLY A 84 -13.55 7.03 2.92
CA GLY A 84 -14.97 6.82 2.67
C GLY A 84 -15.31 6.87 1.18
N ASP A 85 -16.35 7.63 0.84
CA ASP A 85 -16.80 7.81 -0.55
C ASP A 85 -15.78 8.55 -1.43
N ALA A 86 -14.87 9.32 -0.82
CA ALA A 86 -13.83 10.05 -1.56
C ALA A 86 -12.78 9.13 -2.20
N ARG A 87 -12.77 7.82 -1.90
CA ARG A 87 -11.90 6.83 -2.55
C ARG A 87 -12.14 6.70 -4.06
N HIS A 88 -13.38 6.92 -4.50
CA HIS A 88 -13.79 6.82 -5.89
C HIS A 88 -13.75 8.16 -6.61
N ALA A 89 -13.28 9.22 -5.94
CA ALA A 89 -13.11 10.51 -6.57
C ALA A 89 -12.13 10.33 -7.73
N GLY A 90 -12.70 10.31 -8.93
CA GLY A 90 -12.01 9.98 -10.16
C GLY A 90 -10.91 10.97 -10.47
N VAL A 91 -10.09 10.58 -11.44
CA VAL A 91 -9.12 11.40 -12.16
C VAL A 91 -9.40 12.90 -12.03
N LEU A 92 -8.43 13.62 -11.44
CA LEU A 92 -8.50 15.08 -11.26
C LEU A 92 -8.88 15.74 -12.59
N GLY A 93 -10.08 16.32 -12.65
CA GLY A 93 -10.57 17.09 -13.78
C GLY A 93 -9.87 18.44 -13.79
N TYR A 94 -8.72 18.54 -14.47
CA TYR A 94 -8.08 19.83 -14.69
C TYR A 94 -8.90 20.62 -15.70
N ALA A 95 -9.74 21.54 -15.21
CA ALA A 95 -10.62 22.39 -16.03
C ALA A 95 -9.88 23.23 -17.10
N SER A 96 -8.54 23.32 -17.04
CA SER A 96 -7.68 24.02 -18.00
C SER A 96 -6.58 23.15 -18.63
N GLY A 97 -6.52 21.84 -18.31
CA GLY A 97 -5.52 20.92 -18.81
C GLY A 97 -6.03 20.15 -20.03
N GLY A 98 -5.24 20.13 -21.13
CA GLY A 98 -5.51 19.21 -22.23
C GLY A 98 -5.46 17.74 -21.78
N PRO A 99 -6.05 16.80 -22.54
CA PRO A 99 -6.14 15.38 -22.19
C PRO A 99 -4.79 14.72 -21.86
N ASP A 100 -3.69 15.25 -22.40
CA ASP A 100 -2.32 14.78 -22.13
C ASP A 100 -1.85 15.11 -20.70
N LEU A 101 -2.27 16.24 -20.11
CA LEU A 101 -1.87 16.62 -18.75
C LEU A 101 -2.54 15.70 -17.72
N THR A 102 -3.80 15.38 -17.92
CA THR A 102 -4.55 14.46 -17.05
C THR A 102 -3.90 13.08 -17.02
N ARG A 103 -3.57 12.52 -18.19
CA ARG A 103 -2.87 11.23 -18.31
C ARG A 103 -1.49 11.25 -17.67
N LEU A 104 -0.75 12.36 -17.81
CA LEU A 104 0.55 12.50 -17.16
C LEU A 104 0.42 12.43 -15.63
N ILE A 105 -0.62 13.03 -15.07
CA ILE A 105 -0.84 13.08 -13.62
C ILE A 105 -1.31 11.73 -13.09
N GLU A 106 -2.19 11.04 -13.83
CA GLU A 106 -2.52 9.64 -13.57
C GLU A 106 -1.27 8.75 -13.55
N ALA A 107 -0.37 8.93 -14.52
CA ALA A 107 0.88 8.18 -14.59
C ALA A 107 1.78 8.46 -13.38
N VAL A 108 1.87 9.72 -12.92
CA VAL A 108 2.59 10.07 -11.69
C VAL A 108 1.95 9.44 -10.46
N PHE A 109 0.62 9.48 -10.33
CA PHE A 109 -0.08 8.86 -9.20
C PHE A 109 0.06 7.35 -9.19
N ALA A 110 0.06 6.69 -10.35
CA ALA A 110 0.34 5.27 -10.45
C ALA A 110 1.75 4.91 -9.92
N ILE A 111 2.77 5.73 -10.21
CA ILE A 111 4.11 5.55 -9.66
C ILE A 111 4.09 5.72 -8.12
N VAL A 112 3.41 6.75 -7.61
CA VAL A 112 3.28 6.97 -6.17
C VAL A 112 2.55 5.81 -5.49
N ALA A 113 1.52 5.26 -6.12
CA ALA A 113 0.78 4.12 -5.61
C ALA A 113 1.68 2.88 -5.47
N VAL A 114 2.57 2.61 -6.43
CA VAL A 114 3.56 1.53 -6.31
C VAL A 114 4.49 1.74 -5.12
N VAL A 115 4.95 2.98 -4.89
CA VAL A 115 5.76 3.32 -3.71
C VAL A 115 4.95 3.13 -2.43
N GLY A 116 3.67 3.52 -2.42
CA GLY A 116 2.73 3.30 -1.33
C GLY A 116 2.52 1.82 -1.00
N LEU A 117 2.39 0.98 -2.02
CA LEU A 117 2.29 -0.47 -1.89
C LEU A 117 3.54 -1.06 -1.20
N ALA A 118 4.73 -0.64 -1.65
CA ALA A 118 5.99 -1.07 -1.04
C ALA A 118 6.11 -0.61 0.42
N ALA A 119 5.70 0.63 0.72
CA ALA A 119 5.66 1.17 2.08
C ALA A 119 4.69 0.38 2.97
N PHE A 120 3.49 0.05 2.49
CA PHE A 120 2.51 -0.75 3.21
C PHE A 120 3.06 -2.14 3.56
N ILE A 121 3.60 -2.85 2.56
CA ILE A 121 4.22 -4.17 2.76
C ILE A 121 5.33 -4.09 3.81
N ARG A 122 6.18 -3.05 3.73
CA ARG A 122 7.21 -2.80 4.74
C ARG A 122 6.61 -2.58 6.13
N GLY A 123 5.51 -1.83 6.24
CA GLY A 123 4.80 -1.62 7.49
C GLY A 123 4.36 -2.93 8.14
N VAL A 124 3.84 -3.89 7.36
CA VAL A 124 3.48 -5.23 7.85
C VAL A 124 4.69 -5.97 8.44
N PHE A 125 5.84 -5.93 7.76
CA PHE A 125 7.07 -6.57 8.25
C PHE A 125 7.67 -5.86 9.48
N VAL A 126 7.61 -4.54 9.53
CA VAL A 126 8.05 -3.77 10.71
C VAL A 126 7.15 -4.06 11.90
N LEU A 127 5.84 -4.22 11.69
CA LEU A 127 4.90 -4.59 12.75
C LEU A 127 5.25 -5.96 13.35
N ARG A 128 5.55 -6.93 12.48
CA ARG A 128 6.01 -8.26 12.90
C ARG A 128 7.34 -8.18 13.67
N ALA A 129 8.31 -7.42 13.16
CA ALA A 129 9.59 -7.24 13.83
C ALA A 129 9.45 -6.57 15.20
N ALA A 130 8.55 -5.60 15.33
CA ALA A 130 8.23 -4.96 16.60
C ALA A 130 7.60 -5.96 17.59
N ALA A 131 6.71 -6.85 17.13
CA ALA A 131 6.13 -7.90 17.97
C ALA A 131 7.15 -8.95 18.46
N ASP A 132 8.23 -9.16 17.68
CA ASP A 132 9.37 -9.99 18.05
C ASP A 132 10.43 -9.22 18.88
N ASN A 133 10.16 -7.96 19.28
CA ASN A 133 11.07 -7.07 20.01
C ASN A 133 12.43 -6.85 19.31
N VAL A 134 12.44 -6.82 17.98
CA VAL A 134 13.65 -6.55 17.19
C VAL A 134 14.09 -5.10 17.41
N PRO A 135 15.36 -4.84 17.79
CA PRO A 135 15.86 -3.48 17.98
C PRO A 135 15.64 -2.60 16.74
N GLY A 136 15.13 -1.39 16.95
CA GLY A 136 14.84 -0.43 15.87
C GLY A 136 13.50 -0.63 15.16
N ALA A 137 12.74 -1.70 15.46
CA ALA A 137 11.36 -1.84 15.03
C ALA A 137 10.41 -1.36 16.14
N SER A 138 9.46 -0.49 15.80
CA SER A 138 8.43 -0.03 16.74
C SER A 138 7.03 -0.13 16.11
N PRO A 139 5.98 -0.34 16.91
CA PRO A 139 4.60 -0.31 16.42
C PRO A 139 4.24 1.04 15.77
N ALA A 140 4.78 2.14 16.29
CA ALA A 140 4.57 3.47 15.72
C ALA A 140 5.19 3.60 14.31
N THR A 141 6.42 3.11 14.13
CA THR A 141 7.08 3.08 12.82
C THR A 141 6.31 2.22 11.83
N ALA A 142 5.78 1.08 12.28
CA ALA A 142 4.93 0.23 11.45
C ALA A 142 3.64 0.95 11.03
N ALA A 143 2.95 1.59 11.97
CA ALA A 143 1.73 2.35 11.70
C ALA A 143 1.95 3.46 10.69
N MET A 144 3.06 4.21 10.78
CA MET A 144 3.40 5.24 9.79
C MET A 144 3.54 4.69 8.37
N HIS A 145 4.18 3.53 8.22
CA HIS A 145 4.35 2.88 6.93
C HIS A 145 3.03 2.32 6.39
N LEU A 146 2.18 1.76 7.25
CA LEU A 146 0.87 1.24 6.87
C LEU A 146 -0.04 2.39 6.41
N ILE A 147 -0.22 3.41 7.26
CA ILE A 147 -1.10 4.55 6.97
C ILE A 147 -0.56 5.36 5.77
N GLY A 148 0.74 5.67 5.77
CA GLY A 148 1.38 6.39 4.65
C GLY A 148 1.32 5.59 3.35
N GLY A 149 1.44 4.26 3.42
CA GLY A 149 1.28 3.38 2.28
C GLY A 149 -0.13 3.40 1.70
N ILE A 150 -1.17 3.33 2.55
CA ILE A 150 -2.57 3.42 2.12
C ILE A 150 -2.87 4.80 1.52
N ALA A 151 -2.37 5.87 2.15
CA ALA A 151 -2.57 7.23 1.66
C ALA A 151 -1.90 7.46 0.29
N ALA A 152 -0.71 6.90 0.08
CA ALA A 152 -0.02 6.95 -1.21
C ALA A 152 -0.64 6.02 -2.26
N TRP A 153 -1.28 4.92 -1.86
CA TRP A 153 -2.06 4.08 -2.78
C TRP A 153 -3.31 4.82 -3.30
N HIS A 154 -3.99 5.56 -2.41
CA HIS A 154 -5.19 6.34 -2.72
C HIS A 154 -4.89 7.84 -2.87
N MET A 155 -3.83 8.20 -3.60
CA MET A 155 -3.41 9.60 -3.79
C MET A 155 -4.53 10.56 -4.27
N PRO A 156 -5.38 10.19 -5.25
CA PRO A 156 -6.47 11.07 -5.69
C PRO A 156 -7.40 11.47 -4.53
N ALA A 157 -7.79 10.50 -3.70
CA ALA A 157 -8.64 10.73 -2.54
C ALA A 157 -7.96 11.60 -1.48
N LEU A 158 -6.66 11.38 -1.23
CA LEU A 158 -5.89 12.20 -0.30
C LEU A 158 -5.84 13.67 -0.77
N VAL A 159 -5.57 13.89 -2.06
CA VAL A 159 -5.54 15.24 -2.64
C VAL A 159 -6.91 15.90 -2.51
N GLY A 160 -8.00 15.20 -2.83
CA GLY A 160 -9.36 15.72 -2.68
C GLY A 160 -9.73 16.08 -1.24
N ALA A 161 -9.33 15.25 -0.28
CA ALA A 161 -9.51 15.54 1.14
C ALA A 161 -8.74 16.80 1.58
N LEU A 162 -7.50 16.97 1.11
CA LEU A 162 -6.68 18.15 1.40
C LEU A 162 -7.29 19.42 0.81
N GLN A 163 -7.78 19.36 -0.42
CA GLN A 163 -8.43 20.51 -1.06
C GLN A 163 -9.70 20.93 -0.36
N THR A 164 -10.55 19.96 0.01
CA THR A 164 -11.77 20.19 0.78
C THR A 164 -11.45 20.84 2.12
N THR A 165 -10.40 20.36 2.80
CA THR A 165 -9.96 20.88 4.10
C THR A 165 -9.41 22.30 4.00
N LEU A 166 -8.65 22.59 2.94
CA LEU A 166 -8.03 23.91 2.73
C LEU A 166 -8.98 24.92 2.07
N GLY A 167 -10.15 24.48 1.59
CA GLY A 167 -11.09 25.33 0.85
C GLY A 167 -10.56 25.75 -0.54
N ILE A 168 -9.63 24.98 -1.10
CA ILE A 168 -8.95 25.30 -2.36
C ILE A 168 -9.48 24.40 -3.47
N HIS A 169 -10.52 24.85 -4.17
CA HIS A 169 -11.10 24.18 -5.35
C HIS A 169 -10.30 24.47 -6.63
N ILE A 170 -8.97 24.34 -6.59
CA ILE A 170 -8.13 24.46 -7.81
C ILE A 170 -8.24 23.19 -8.69
N LEU A 171 -8.64 22.05 -8.12
CA LEU A 171 -8.88 20.78 -8.81
C LEU A 171 -10.35 20.42 -8.58
N ASP A 172 -11.12 20.37 -9.65
CA ASP A 172 -12.51 19.89 -9.60
C ASP A 172 -12.45 18.36 -9.74
N ILE A 173 -12.89 17.65 -8.70
CA ILE A 173 -12.90 16.19 -8.65
C ILE A 173 -14.36 15.76 -8.67
N SER A 174 -14.96 15.83 -9.86
CA SER A 174 -16.34 15.37 -10.11
C SER A 174 -16.32 14.11 -10.97
#